data_AF-A0A7C5QCL0-F1
#
_entry.id   AF-A0A7C5QCL0-F1
#
_cell.length_a   1.000
_cell.length_b   1.000
_cell.length_c   1.000
_cell.angle_alpha   90.00
_cell.angle_beta   90.00
_cell.angle_gamma   90.00
#
_symmetry.space_group_name_H-M   'P 1'
#
loop_
_entity.id
_entity.type
_entity.pdbx_description
1 polymer ?
#
loop_
_entity_poly.entity_id
_entity_poly.type
_entity_poly.pdbx_seq_one_letter_code
_entity_poly.pdbx_strand_id
1 'polypeptide(L)'
;MKKITRYKGVGGLSLSLVPLASSMLFGVSTFLPAAVNAEEGEWDMGGFVENATYYRRSRGMSKFRNTAQLEAHKDYGKTGFFDSFSVDGTFRASYDGVYDLNDDEFGKNAGSPITLEQIGVPAGTLGPGAPAIPPAQVPHGGGLGATTNPGTAGLPPGNTFGFDLATNPNEGLDVLGEHLHSTDGGVAFGVPVRPCDVDSRGCIKGYLNNSTNDLRYSEFNNRWDFIRELYAGGDIDFDNGRQLNITFGKQQVIWGRTDLFRVLDVINPVDYSRNNIYDELEDIRIPLWMLTTEYRMGATDTLEDANLQLVWVVDKFRPSNIGQGGTPNAILDAGSFFRGMNNCWENGCTVANFAGGGVATDFGPGQIGIRKAVLPEHS
;
A
#
# COMPACT_ATOMS: atom_id res chain seq x y z
N MET A 1 16.96 -11.14 -8.32
CA MET A 1 18.17 -11.79 -7.76
C MET A 1 19.25 -10.73 -7.59
N LYS A 2 19.20 -9.98 -6.49
CA LYS A 2 20.30 -9.13 -6.02
C LYS A 2 21.51 -10.02 -5.78
N LYS A 3 22.59 -9.78 -6.52
CA LYS A 3 23.87 -10.44 -6.28
C LYS A 3 24.56 -9.67 -5.16
N ILE A 4 24.40 -10.12 -3.92
CA ILE A 4 25.23 -9.66 -2.80
C ILE A 4 26.67 -10.01 -3.17
N THR A 5 27.45 -9.02 -3.59
CA THR A 5 28.83 -9.22 -3.96
C THR A 5 29.66 -9.04 -2.71
N ARG A 6 30.05 -10.17 -2.10
CA ARG A 6 31.01 -10.22 -0.99
C ARG A 6 32.40 -9.81 -1.52
N TYR A 7 32.85 -8.61 -1.20
CA TYR A 7 34.21 -8.17 -1.52
C TYR A 7 35.16 -8.54 -0.38
N LYS A 8 36.09 -9.48 -0.64
CA LYS A 8 37.37 -9.49 0.07
C LYS A 8 38.13 -8.25 -0.38
N GLY A 9 38.49 -7.40 0.58
CA GLY A 9 39.01 -6.07 0.32
C GLY A 9 40.21 -6.07 -0.61
N VAL A 10 40.12 -5.27 -1.67
CA VAL A 10 41.09 -4.23 -2.06
C VAL A 10 40.27 -3.15 -2.79
N GLY A 11 40.50 -1.89 -2.46
CA GLY A 11 39.70 -0.74 -2.89
C GLY A 11 39.43 -0.68 -4.39
N GLY A 12 38.17 -0.38 -4.72
CA GLY A 12 37.72 -0.06 -6.07
C GLY A 12 36.25 0.31 -6.05
N LEU A 13 35.94 1.60 -6.25
CA LEU A 13 34.59 2.06 -6.54
C LEU A 13 34.12 1.38 -7.83
N SER A 14 33.04 0.60 -7.79
CA SER A 14 32.38 0.11 -9.01
C SER A 14 30.94 0.59 -9.04
N LEU A 15 30.64 1.42 -10.03
CA LEU A 15 29.30 1.89 -10.38
C LEU A 15 28.71 0.85 -11.34
N SER A 16 27.58 0.22 -11.00
CA SER A 16 26.89 -0.67 -11.94
C SER A 16 25.51 -0.12 -12.27
N LEU A 17 25.31 0.23 -13.56
CA LEU A 17 23.99 0.46 -14.14
C LEU A 17 23.49 -0.89 -14.69
N VAL A 18 22.33 -1.35 -14.22
CA VAL A 18 21.62 -2.48 -14.85
C VAL A 18 20.31 -1.95 -15.44
N PRO A 19 20.19 -1.83 -16.77
CA PRO A 19 18.91 -1.52 -17.39
C PRO A 19 18.09 -2.81 -17.48
N LEU A 20 16.97 -2.91 -16.75
CA LEU A 20 15.95 -3.92 -17.01
C LEU A 20 14.91 -3.33 -17.97
N ALA A 21 14.91 -3.83 -19.20
CA ALA A 21 13.93 -3.49 -20.22
C ALA A 21 12.73 -4.45 -20.16
N SER A 22 11.58 -3.97 -19.69
CA SER A 22 10.26 -4.31 -20.25
C SER A 22 9.18 -3.38 -19.69
N SER A 23 8.47 -2.72 -20.62
CA SER A 23 7.47 -1.65 -20.43
C SER A 23 8.04 -0.33 -19.84
N MET A 24 7.69 0.80 -20.45
CA MET A 24 8.32 2.12 -20.27
C MET A 24 8.27 2.63 -18.82
N LEU A 25 9.26 2.25 -18.01
CA LEU A 25 9.64 2.85 -16.74
C LEU A 25 11.16 3.09 -16.81
N PHE A 26 11.57 4.34 -17.04
CA PHE A 26 12.96 4.73 -16.82
C PHE A 26 13.13 5.04 -15.33
N GLY A 27 13.56 4.03 -14.57
CA GLY A 27 14.01 4.19 -13.19
C GLY A 27 15.53 4.27 -13.15
N VAL A 28 16.09 5.31 -12.54
CA VAL A 28 17.51 5.34 -12.17
C VAL A 28 17.57 5.09 -10.67
N SER A 29 18.24 4.01 -10.28
CA SER A 29 18.56 3.72 -8.89
C SER A 29 20.08 3.74 -8.67
N THR A 30 20.54 4.59 -7.75
CA THR A 30 21.95 4.70 -7.36
C THR A 30 22.14 4.05 -5.99
N PHE A 31 23.02 3.04 -5.92
CA PHE A 31 23.32 2.28 -4.71
C PHE A 31 24.74 2.57 -4.22
N LEU A 32 24.88 2.86 -2.92
CA LEU A 32 26.17 2.92 -2.24
C LEU A 32 26.18 1.92 -1.06
N PRO A 33 26.64 0.67 -1.28
CA PRO A 33 26.81 -0.28 -0.18
C PRO A 33 28.03 0.08 0.66
N ALA A 34 27.89 0.05 1.99
CA ALA A 34 29.00 0.09 2.93
C ALA A 34 28.89 -1.15 3.84
N ALA A 35 29.93 -1.97 3.85
CA ALA A 35 30.03 -3.14 4.74
C ALA A 35 31.34 -3.03 5.53
N VAL A 36 31.23 -3.13 6.85
CA VAL A 36 32.39 -3.21 7.75
C VAL A 36 32.41 -4.62 8.29
N ASN A 37 33.31 -5.46 7.78
CA ASN A 37 33.49 -6.81 8.33
C ASN A 37 34.12 -6.67 9.72
N ALA A 38 33.54 -7.34 10.71
CA ALA A 38 34.03 -7.35 12.08
C ALA A 38 34.71 -8.69 12.42
N GLU A 39 35.65 -8.67 13.37
CA GLU A 39 36.31 -9.87 13.89
C GLU A 39 35.36 -10.68 14.80
N GLU A 40 35.73 -11.92 15.14
CA GLU A 40 34.93 -12.84 15.96
C GLU A 40 34.59 -12.21 17.33
N GLY A 41 33.30 -12.02 17.62
CA GLY A 41 32.79 -11.39 18.86
C GLY A 41 32.45 -9.89 18.76
N GLU A 42 32.68 -9.26 17.61
CA GLU A 42 32.29 -7.88 17.31
C GLU A 42 30.96 -7.80 16.54
N TRP A 43 30.41 -6.60 16.39
CA TRP A 43 29.18 -6.37 15.63
C TRP A 43 29.46 -6.44 14.13
N ASP A 44 28.82 -7.35 13.41
CA ASP A 44 28.80 -7.33 11.95
C ASP A 44 27.79 -6.26 11.50
N MET A 45 28.26 -5.26 10.74
CA MET A 45 27.44 -4.12 10.35
C MET A 45 27.50 -3.88 8.84
N GLY A 46 26.33 -3.72 8.24
CA GLY A 46 26.15 -3.46 6.82
C GLY A 46 25.10 -2.38 6.59
N GLY A 47 25.06 -1.83 5.40
CA GLY A 47 24.01 -0.88 5.05
C GLY A 47 24.13 -0.34 3.64
N PHE A 48 23.10 0.40 3.25
CA PHE A 48 23.07 1.07 1.96
C PHE A 48 22.31 2.40 2.03
N VAL A 49 22.64 3.27 1.10
CA VAL A 49 21.79 4.40 0.72
C VAL A 49 21.38 4.22 -0.73
N GLU A 50 20.10 4.42 -1.00
CA GLU A 50 19.48 4.30 -2.32
C GLU A 50 18.67 5.56 -2.62
N ASN A 51 18.75 6.06 -3.86
CA ASN A 51 17.74 6.92 -4.44
C ASN A 51 17.02 6.16 -5.57
N ALA A 52 15.69 6.22 -5.60
CA ALA A 52 14.87 5.63 -6.65
C ALA A 52 13.92 6.70 -7.21
N THR A 53 14.15 7.08 -8.47
CA THR A 53 13.33 8.07 -9.17
C THR A 53 12.66 7.45 -10.38
N TYR A 54 11.33 7.60 -10.49
CA TYR A 54 10.54 7.00 -11.56
C TYR A 54 9.66 8.04 -12.27
N TYR A 55 9.67 8.01 -13.60
CA TYR A 55 8.86 8.89 -14.45
C TYR A 55 7.84 8.08 -15.27
N ARG A 56 6.62 8.60 -15.37
CA ARG A 56 5.53 8.06 -16.17
C ARG A 56 5.10 9.09 -17.21
N ARG A 57 4.86 8.64 -18.44
CA ARG A 57 4.49 9.52 -19.57
C ARG A 57 3.24 10.36 -19.32
N SER A 58 2.26 9.84 -18.60
CA SER A 58 0.96 10.51 -18.37
C SER A 58 0.88 11.34 -17.09
N ARG A 59 1.65 11.00 -16.04
CA ARG A 59 1.55 11.61 -14.70
C ARG A 59 2.87 12.26 -14.23
N GLY A 60 3.86 12.36 -15.12
CA GLY A 60 5.16 12.95 -14.80
C GLY A 60 5.98 12.14 -13.80
N MET A 61 6.60 12.80 -12.82
CA MET A 61 7.39 12.14 -11.78
C MET A 61 6.47 11.38 -10.84
N SER A 62 6.51 10.05 -10.92
CA SER A 62 5.65 9.16 -10.12
C SER A 62 6.29 8.73 -8.80
N LYS A 63 7.59 8.96 -8.61
CA LYS A 63 8.27 8.53 -7.40
C LYS A 63 9.62 9.23 -7.28
N PHE A 64 9.97 9.66 -6.08
CA PHE A 64 11.29 10.19 -5.76
C PHE A 64 11.64 9.77 -4.33
N ARG A 65 12.10 8.52 -4.17
CA ARG A 65 12.34 7.93 -2.86
C ARG A 65 13.83 7.89 -2.55
N ASN A 66 14.21 8.37 -1.37
CA ASN A 66 15.52 8.17 -0.79
C ASN A 66 15.37 7.19 0.37
N THR A 67 16.18 6.14 0.41
CA THR A 67 16.17 5.12 1.46
C THR A 67 17.57 4.97 2.02
N ALA A 68 17.69 4.91 3.35
CA ALA A 68 18.91 4.51 4.04
C ALA A 68 18.60 3.33 4.94
N GLN A 69 19.41 2.28 4.88
CA GLN A 69 19.28 1.09 5.72
C GLN A 69 20.59 0.76 6.41
N LEU A 70 20.48 0.38 7.69
CA LEU A 70 21.55 -0.13 8.53
C LEU A 70 21.15 -1.50 9.06
N GLU A 71 22.04 -2.45 8.94
CA GLU A 71 21.95 -3.81 9.44
C GLU A 71 23.07 -4.02 10.45
N ALA A 72 22.74 -4.66 11.57
CA ALA A 72 23.67 -4.98 12.63
C ALA A 72 23.33 -6.37 13.16
N HIS A 73 24.33 -7.24 13.22
CA HIS A 73 24.23 -8.59 13.76
C HIS A 73 25.33 -8.80 14.80
N LYS A 74 25.02 -9.52 15.87
CA LYS A 74 26.02 -9.96 16.83
C LYS A 74 25.72 -11.35 17.35
N ASP A 75 26.69 -12.24 17.19
CA ASP A 75 26.72 -13.55 17.82
C ASP A 75 27.47 -13.46 19.15
N TYR A 76 26.82 -13.94 20.21
CA TYR A 76 27.36 -14.03 21.56
C TYR A 76 27.83 -15.47 21.90
N GLY A 77 27.62 -16.43 21.00
CA GLY A 77 27.87 -17.84 21.23
C GLY A 77 27.07 -18.38 22.42
N LYS A 78 27.65 -19.35 23.13
CA LYS A 78 27.00 -20.00 24.28
C LYS A 78 26.73 -19.00 25.40
N THR A 79 25.44 -18.76 25.66
CA THR A 79 24.98 -17.77 26.64
C THR A 79 23.84 -18.34 27.49
N GLY A 80 24.08 -18.52 28.78
CA GLY A 80 23.08 -19.04 29.71
C GLY A 80 22.64 -20.45 29.35
N PHE A 81 21.35 -20.63 29.04
CA PHE A 81 20.77 -21.91 28.65
C PHE A 81 20.82 -22.17 27.13
N PHE A 82 21.26 -21.19 26.34
CA PHE A 82 21.43 -21.34 24.90
C PHE A 82 22.86 -21.75 24.54
N ASP A 83 22.99 -22.69 23.62
CA ASP A 83 24.26 -23.12 23.04
C ASP A 83 24.75 -22.15 21.95
N SER A 84 23.83 -21.43 21.30
CA SER A 84 24.08 -20.28 20.42
C SER A 84 23.12 -19.14 20.78
N PHE A 85 23.58 -17.89 20.77
CA PHE A 85 22.71 -16.74 21.01
C PHE A 85 23.13 -15.56 20.14
N SER A 86 22.21 -15.04 19.32
CA SER A 86 22.45 -13.89 18.47
C SER A 86 21.41 -12.79 18.69
N VAL A 87 21.81 -11.57 18.34
CA VAL A 87 20.93 -10.41 18.26
C VAL A 87 21.07 -9.78 16.88
N ASP A 88 19.93 -9.50 16.26
CA ASP A 88 19.80 -9.00 14.91
C ASP A 88 19.01 -7.69 14.92
N GLY A 89 19.48 -6.70 14.16
CA GLY A 89 18.87 -5.39 14.04
C GLY A 89 18.94 -4.87 12.61
N THR A 90 17.80 -4.43 12.08
CA THR A 90 17.71 -3.74 10.80
C THR A 90 16.89 -2.46 10.96
N PHE A 91 17.48 -1.33 10.60
CA PHE A 91 16.88 -0.01 10.71
C PHE A 91 16.80 0.62 9.32
N ARG A 92 15.64 1.20 8.98
CA ARG A 92 15.38 1.83 7.68
C ARG A 92 14.77 3.21 7.84
N ALA A 93 15.36 4.19 7.20
CA ALA A 93 14.76 5.51 7.03
C ALA A 93 14.43 5.70 5.55
N SER A 94 13.28 6.30 5.25
CA SER A 94 13.01 6.71 3.88
C SER A 94 12.23 8.01 3.78
N TYR A 95 12.44 8.71 2.68
CA TYR A 95 11.77 9.94 2.29
C TYR A 95 11.31 9.85 0.84
N ASP A 96 10.01 9.97 0.58
CA ASP A 96 9.42 10.05 -0.75
C ASP A 96 9.03 11.49 -1.07
N GLY A 97 9.87 12.19 -1.82
CA GLY A 97 9.67 13.58 -2.21
C GLY A 97 8.73 13.79 -3.37
N VAL A 98 8.10 12.74 -3.92
CA VAL A 98 7.10 12.89 -5.00
C VAL A 98 5.94 13.80 -4.56
N TYR A 99 5.57 13.74 -3.27
CA TYR A 99 4.53 14.57 -2.66
C TYR A 99 4.90 16.05 -2.49
N ASP A 100 6.15 16.42 -2.79
CA ASP A 100 6.66 17.80 -2.82
C ASP A 100 7.02 18.24 -4.23
N LEU A 101 7.63 17.35 -5.01
CA LEU A 101 8.14 17.66 -6.35
C LEU A 101 7.08 17.55 -7.45
N ASN A 102 5.99 16.81 -7.19
CA ASN A 102 4.85 16.64 -8.08
C ASN A 102 3.55 16.74 -7.25
N ASP A 103 3.42 17.84 -6.50
CA ASP A 103 2.36 18.03 -5.52
C ASP A 103 0.98 18.32 -6.12
N ASP A 104 0.94 18.74 -7.39
CA ASP A 104 -0.26 18.88 -8.22
C ASP A 104 -0.82 17.52 -8.71
N GLU A 105 -0.04 16.45 -8.63
CA GLU A 105 -0.44 15.12 -9.07
C GLU A 105 -0.70 14.17 -7.89
N PHE A 106 0.20 14.17 -6.89
CA PHE A 106 0.13 13.24 -5.75
C PHE A 106 0.04 13.94 -4.40
N GLY A 107 0.31 15.25 -4.34
CA GLY A 107 0.44 16.01 -3.10
C GLY A 107 -0.80 16.81 -2.73
N LYS A 108 -0.55 17.88 -1.96
CA LYS A 108 -1.59 18.74 -1.40
C LYS A 108 -2.43 19.50 -2.43
N ASN A 109 -1.92 19.71 -3.65
CA ASN A 109 -2.63 20.40 -4.72
C ASN A 109 -3.31 19.40 -5.68
N ALA A 110 -3.18 18.10 -5.44
CA ALA A 110 -3.67 17.05 -6.31
C ALA A 110 -5.17 17.11 -6.57
N GLY A 111 -5.56 16.58 -7.73
CA GLY A 111 -6.94 16.49 -8.17
C GLY A 111 -7.51 17.83 -8.65
N SER A 112 -8.62 17.74 -9.36
CA SER A 112 -9.25 18.87 -10.04
C SER A 112 -10.77 18.82 -9.90
N PRO A 113 -11.50 19.84 -10.38
CA PRO A 113 -12.91 19.69 -10.69
C PRO A 113 -13.08 18.67 -11.81
N ILE A 114 -13.94 17.68 -11.59
CA ILE A 114 -14.21 16.60 -12.55
C ILE A 114 -15.55 16.79 -13.26
N THR A 115 -15.66 16.15 -14.42
CA THR A 115 -16.93 15.85 -15.07
C THR A 115 -17.05 14.34 -15.28
N LEU A 116 -18.27 13.83 -15.16
CA LEU A 116 -18.60 12.42 -15.29
C LEU A 116 -19.34 12.17 -16.60
N GLU A 117 -19.09 11.01 -17.18
CA GLU A 117 -19.75 10.62 -18.42
C GLU A 117 -21.25 10.36 -18.19
N GLN A 118 -22.02 10.85 -19.15
CA GLN A 118 -23.40 10.50 -19.37
C GLN A 118 -23.53 10.11 -20.84
N ILE A 119 -23.78 8.84 -21.13
CA ILE A 119 -24.04 8.38 -22.50
C ILE A 119 -25.46 8.70 -22.98
N GLY A 120 -26.34 9.09 -22.05
CA GLY A 120 -27.74 9.41 -22.33
C GLY A 120 -28.62 8.17 -22.49
N VAL A 121 -29.93 8.39 -22.47
CA VAL A 121 -30.94 7.34 -22.64
C VAL A 121 -32.13 7.85 -23.48
N PRO A 122 -32.78 6.98 -24.26
CA PRO A 122 -34.01 7.32 -24.97
C PRO A 122 -35.15 7.76 -24.04
N ALA A 123 -36.16 8.42 -24.62
CA ALA A 123 -37.39 8.75 -23.90
C ALA A 123 -38.08 7.48 -23.38
N GLY A 124 -38.63 7.54 -22.16
CA GLY A 124 -39.30 6.42 -21.51
C GLY A 124 -38.40 5.46 -20.75
N THR A 125 -37.07 5.51 -20.91
CA THR A 125 -36.14 4.59 -20.22
C THR A 125 -36.16 4.75 -18.70
N LEU A 126 -36.27 5.98 -18.21
CA LEU A 126 -36.33 6.26 -16.76
C LEU A 126 -37.75 6.18 -16.18
N GLY A 127 -38.73 5.76 -16.98
CA GLY A 127 -40.13 5.62 -16.59
C GLY A 127 -41.09 6.20 -17.63
N PRO A 128 -42.40 5.84 -17.56
CA PRO A 128 -43.40 6.34 -18.50
C PRO A 128 -43.45 7.87 -18.53
N GLY A 129 -43.31 8.46 -19.72
CA GLY A 129 -43.34 9.91 -19.92
C GLY A 129 -42.04 10.64 -19.62
N ALA A 130 -40.97 9.96 -19.19
CA ALA A 130 -39.67 10.57 -19.03
C ALA A 130 -39.10 11.02 -20.40
N PRO A 131 -38.60 12.26 -20.54
CA PRO A 131 -37.99 12.72 -21.79
C PRO A 131 -36.68 11.95 -22.06
N ALA A 132 -36.23 11.98 -23.31
CA ALA A 132 -34.89 11.48 -23.63
C ALA A 132 -33.84 12.38 -22.95
N ILE A 133 -32.79 11.77 -22.42
CA ILE A 133 -31.65 12.49 -21.85
C ILE A 133 -30.47 12.30 -22.80
N PRO A 134 -29.89 13.37 -23.37
CA PRO A 134 -28.81 13.26 -24.33
C PRO A 134 -27.47 12.91 -23.64
N PRO A 135 -26.49 12.42 -24.41
CA PRO A 135 -25.12 12.30 -23.93
C PRO A 135 -24.56 13.66 -23.48
N ALA A 136 -23.80 13.68 -22.39
CA ALA A 136 -23.20 14.88 -21.82
C ALA A 136 -21.97 14.55 -20.97
N GLN A 137 -21.24 15.59 -20.59
CA GLN A 137 -20.28 15.56 -19.47
C GLN A 137 -20.89 16.34 -18.31
N VAL A 138 -21.08 15.66 -17.19
CA VAL A 138 -21.86 16.17 -16.06
C VAL A 138 -20.90 16.48 -14.91
N PRO A 139 -20.77 17.74 -14.46
CA PRO A 139 -19.96 18.06 -13.29
C PRO A 139 -20.41 17.24 -12.07
N HIS A 140 -19.49 16.89 -11.18
CA HIS A 140 -19.85 16.35 -9.88
C HIS A 140 -20.81 17.31 -9.16
N GLY A 141 -21.94 16.79 -8.68
CA GLY A 141 -23.12 17.51 -8.17
C GLY A 141 -24.10 18.04 -9.20
N GLY A 142 -23.96 17.64 -10.47
CA GLY A 142 -24.85 18.03 -11.57
C GLY A 142 -25.71 16.89 -12.11
N GLY A 143 -25.72 15.72 -11.46
CA GLY A 143 -26.43 14.54 -11.92
C GLY A 143 -27.95 14.66 -11.84
N LEU A 144 -28.64 13.61 -12.29
CA LEU A 144 -30.07 13.45 -12.07
C LEU A 144 -30.37 13.53 -10.57
N GLY A 145 -31.31 14.41 -10.19
CA GLY A 145 -31.66 14.70 -8.80
C GLY A 145 -30.90 15.87 -8.16
N ALA A 146 -30.01 16.54 -8.89
CA ALA A 146 -29.37 17.79 -8.49
C ALA A 146 -30.32 19.00 -8.51
N THR A 147 -30.00 20.04 -7.73
CA THR A 147 -30.72 21.33 -7.76
C THR A 147 -30.60 22.05 -9.11
N THR A 148 -29.49 21.82 -9.82
CA THR A 148 -29.18 22.38 -11.14
C THR A 148 -29.92 21.66 -12.27
N ASN A 149 -30.58 20.53 -11.99
CA ASN A 149 -31.40 19.76 -12.91
C ASN A 149 -32.84 19.65 -12.39
N PRO A 150 -33.61 20.76 -12.37
CA PRO A 150 -34.93 20.80 -11.75
C PRO A 150 -35.92 19.90 -12.49
N GLY A 151 -36.19 18.72 -11.93
CA GLY A 151 -37.37 17.90 -12.22
C GLY A 151 -37.36 17.16 -13.55
N THR A 152 -36.26 16.50 -13.90
CA THR A 152 -36.23 15.56 -15.03
C THR A 152 -36.62 14.14 -14.58
N ALA A 153 -37.23 13.37 -15.48
CA ALA A 153 -37.63 11.97 -15.26
C ALA A 153 -38.58 11.71 -14.08
N GLY A 154 -39.49 12.65 -13.77
CA GLY A 154 -40.52 12.46 -12.75
C GLY A 154 -40.04 12.65 -11.30
N LEU A 155 -38.80 13.12 -11.11
CA LEU A 155 -38.30 13.54 -9.81
C LEU A 155 -38.85 14.94 -9.44
N PRO A 156 -39.10 15.22 -8.15
CA PRO A 156 -39.39 16.58 -7.69
C PRO A 156 -38.26 17.55 -8.09
N PRO A 157 -38.57 18.83 -8.32
CA PRO A 157 -37.52 19.84 -8.50
C PRO A 157 -36.69 19.99 -7.21
N GLY A 158 -35.38 20.18 -7.36
CA GLY A 158 -34.45 20.39 -6.26
C GLY A 158 -33.55 19.18 -5.98
N ASN A 159 -32.89 19.21 -4.81
CA ASN A 159 -31.94 18.19 -4.37
C ASN A 159 -32.67 16.90 -3.91
N THR A 160 -33.21 16.15 -4.86
CA THR A 160 -34.11 15.02 -4.57
C THR A 160 -33.42 13.90 -3.82
N PHE A 161 -32.13 13.67 -4.11
CA PHE A 161 -31.36 12.61 -3.46
C PHE A 161 -30.51 13.10 -2.28
N GLY A 162 -30.52 14.39 -1.98
CA GLY A 162 -29.85 14.94 -0.80
C GLY A 162 -28.33 15.11 -0.94
N PHE A 163 -27.79 15.18 -2.16
CA PHE A 163 -26.38 15.45 -2.40
C PHE A 163 -26.05 16.94 -2.19
N ASP A 164 -25.02 17.25 -1.41
CA ASP A 164 -24.67 18.64 -1.08
C ASP A 164 -23.23 18.98 -1.51
N LEU A 165 -23.11 19.89 -2.47
CA LEU A 165 -21.83 20.39 -2.97
C LEU A 165 -21.02 21.17 -1.92
N ALA A 166 -21.66 21.70 -0.88
CA ALA A 166 -20.92 22.34 0.22
C ALA A 166 -20.18 21.30 1.08
N THR A 167 -20.75 20.10 1.22
CA THR A 167 -20.17 18.99 1.99
C THR A 167 -19.20 18.16 1.14
N ASN A 168 -19.48 17.97 -0.16
CA ASN A 168 -18.59 17.29 -1.10
C ASN A 168 -18.35 18.12 -2.37
N PRO A 169 -17.49 19.14 -2.32
CA PRO A 169 -17.24 20.04 -3.46
C PRO A 169 -16.57 19.34 -4.64
N ASN A 170 -16.81 19.85 -5.85
CA ASN A 170 -16.13 19.40 -7.06
C ASN A 170 -14.72 20.00 -7.17
N GLU A 171 -13.84 19.60 -6.26
CA GLU A 171 -12.46 20.08 -6.16
C GLU A 171 -11.58 18.96 -5.58
N GLY A 172 -10.33 18.83 -6.02
CA GLY A 172 -9.40 17.84 -5.48
C GLY A 172 -9.81 16.39 -5.78
N LEU A 173 -10.59 16.20 -6.84
CA LEU A 173 -11.11 14.91 -7.28
C LEU A 173 -10.38 14.44 -8.55
N ASP A 174 -10.27 13.13 -8.67
CA ASP A 174 -10.03 12.42 -9.95
C ASP A 174 -11.28 11.56 -10.23
N VAL A 175 -11.52 11.22 -11.50
CA VAL A 175 -12.50 10.19 -11.85
C VAL A 175 -11.84 8.83 -11.59
N LEU A 176 -12.51 7.96 -10.83
CA LEU A 176 -11.99 6.63 -10.49
C LEU A 176 -11.48 5.90 -11.75
N GLY A 177 -10.23 5.45 -11.73
CA GLY A 177 -9.63 4.68 -12.83
C GLY A 177 -9.29 5.47 -14.09
N GLU A 178 -9.50 6.79 -14.16
CA GLU A 178 -9.33 7.58 -15.39
C GLU A 178 -7.91 7.54 -15.98
N HIS A 179 -6.92 7.31 -15.11
CA HIS A 179 -5.52 7.17 -15.50
C HIS A 179 -5.17 5.77 -16.02
N LEU A 180 -6.08 4.80 -15.91
CA LEU A 180 -5.94 3.43 -16.38
C LEU A 180 -6.76 3.20 -17.66
N HIS A 181 -8.01 3.68 -17.69
CA HIS A 181 -8.91 3.56 -18.83
C HIS A 181 -10.00 4.65 -18.79
N SER A 182 -10.66 4.89 -19.94
CA SER A 182 -11.85 5.73 -20.01
C SER A 182 -13.08 5.04 -19.39
N THR A 183 -14.08 5.82 -18.97
CA THR A 183 -15.37 5.31 -18.45
C THR A 183 -16.10 4.41 -19.45
N ASP A 184 -16.11 4.79 -20.74
CA ASP A 184 -16.60 3.98 -21.89
C ASP A 184 -17.98 3.32 -21.67
N GLY A 185 -18.95 4.12 -21.22
CA GLY A 185 -20.32 3.67 -20.91
C GLY A 185 -20.45 2.91 -19.59
N GLY A 186 -19.35 2.68 -18.88
CA GLY A 186 -19.32 2.07 -17.56
C GLY A 186 -19.71 3.02 -16.42
N VAL A 187 -19.57 2.53 -15.20
CA VAL A 187 -19.85 3.29 -13.98
C VAL A 187 -18.55 3.83 -13.40
N ALA A 188 -18.50 5.13 -13.12
CA ALA A 188 -17.39 5.81 -12.48
C ALA A 188 -17.92 6.88 -11.52
N PHE A 189 -17.08 7.34 -10.60
CA PHE A 189 -17.42 8.38 -9.62
C PHE A 189 -16.16 9.13 -9.21
N GLY A 190 -16.34 10.31 -8.62
CA GLY A 190 -15.24 11.14 -8.14
C GLY A 190 -14.58 10.60 -6.88
N VAL A 191 -13.25 10.63 -6.85
CA VAL A 191 -12.43 10.20 -5.72
C VAL A 191 -11.54 11.34 -5.25
N PRO A 192 -11.56 11.71 -3.97
CA PRO A 192 -10.56 12.63 -3.42
C PRO A 192 -9.15 12.02 -3.48
N VAL A 193 -8.18 12.78 -4.00
CA VAL A 193 -6.80 12.28 -4.21
C VAL A 193 -5.75 12.99 -3.35
N ARG A 194 -6.10 14.10 -2.68
CA ARG A 194 -5.16 14.81 -1.79
C ARG A 194 -4.88 14.01 -0.52
N PRO A 195 -3.71 14.19 0.15
CA PRO A 195 -3.44 13.59 1.46
C PRO A 195 -4.55 13.86 2.49
N CYS A 196 -4.74 12.95 3.45
CA CYS A 196 -5.91 12.98 4.34
C CYS A 196 -5.90 14.12 5.38
N ASP A 197 -4.76 14.76 5.60
CA ASP A 197 -4.62 16.00 6.38
C ASP A 197 -5.03 17.25 5.57
N VAL A 198 -5.03 17.16 4.24
CA VAL A 198 -5.45 18.23 3.33
C VAL A 198 -6.92 18.05 2.93
N ASP A 199 -7.31 16.81 2.61
CA ASP A 199 -8.68 16.46 2.26
C ASP A 199 -9.11 15.19 3.00
N SER A 200 -9.91 15.38 4.04
CA SER A 200 -10.37 14.29 4.90
C SER A 200 -11.50 13.45 4.29
N ARG A 201 -12.06 13.85 3.14
CA ARG A 201 -13.21 13.17 2.54
C ARG A 201 -12.87 11.73 2.14
N GLY A 202 -13.69 10.80 2.62
CA GLY A 202 -13.53 9.37 2.32
C GLY A 202 -12.33 8.69 2.97
N CYS A 203 -11.51 9.39 3.75
CA CYS A 203 -10.37 8.79 4.45
C CYS A 203 -10.84 7.79 5.51
N ILE A 204 -10.35 6.56 5.44
CA ILE A 204 -10.83 5.47 6.30
C ILE A 204 -10.01 5.44 7.59
N LYS A 205 -10.62 5.78 8.73
CA LYS A 205 -9.89 5.87 10.01
C LYS A 205 -9.22 4.54 10.36
N GLY A 206 -7.91 4.59 10.59
CA GLY A 206 -7.09 3.43 10.95
C GLY A 206 -6.61 2.60 9.76
N TYR A 207 -7.01 2.94 8.52
CA TYR A 207 -6.54 2.26 7.31
C TYR A 207 -6.66 3.18 6.09
N LEU A 208 -5.58 3.49 5.38
CA LEU A 208 -5.60 4.42 4.21
C LEU A 208 -6.01 5.86 4.56
N ASN A 209 -5.62 6.34 5.75
CA ASN A 209 -5.83 7.70 6.22
C ASN A 209 -4.51 8.45 6.47
N ASN A 210 -3.54 8.27 5.59
CA ASN A 210 -2.19 8.81 5.72
C ASN A 210 -2.20 10.32 5.46
N SER A 211 -1.58 11.05 6.38
CA SER A 211 -1.22 12.46 6.18
C SER A 211 -0.10 12.60 5.14
N THR A 212 0.12 13.82 4.68
CA THR A 212 1.24 14.20 3.83
C THR A 212 2.58 13.69 4.39
N ASN A 213 2.78 13.76 5.70
CA ASN A 213 4.00 13.28 6.35
C ASN A 213 4.07 11.75 6.42
N ASP A 214 2.96 11.06 6.69
CA ASP A 214 2.92 9.60 6.69
C ASP A 214 3.25 9.03 5.30
N LEU A 215 2.84 9.75 4.25
CA LEU A 215 3.16 9.39 2.86
C LEU A 215 4.63 9.63 2.51
N ARG A 216 5.21 10.76 2.96
CA ARG A 216 6.62 11.11 2.74
C ARG A 216 7.57 10.23 3.54
N TYR A 217 7.22 9.95 4.79
CA TYR A 217 8.05 9.28 5.78
C TYR A 217 7.40 7.99 6.29
N SER A 218 7.04 7.10 5.35
CA SER A 218 6.25 5.89 5.64
C SER A 218 6.81 4.97 6.73
N GLU A 219 8.14 4.95 6.93
CA GLU A 219 8.81 4.17 7.97
C GLU A 219 8.63 4.78 9.37
N PHE A 220 8.45 6.10 9.48
CA PHE A 220 8.37 6.83 10.75
C PHE A 220 6.92 7.02 11.20
N ASN A 221 6.28 5.90 11.55
CA ASN A 221 4.89 5.85 11.98
C ASN A 221 4.73 5.37 13.42
N ASN A 222 3.48 5.27 13.89
CA ASN A 222 3.14 4.83 15.24
C ASN A 222 3.48 3.35 15.55
N ARG A 223 3.86 2.54 14.56
CA ARG A 223 4.32 1.15 14.69
C ARG A 223 5.85 1.00 14.61
N TRP A 224 6.56 2.12 14.48
CA TRP A 224 8.02 2.18 14.44
C TRP A 224 8.60 1.29 13.33
N ASP A 225 8.07 1.43 12.12
CA ASP A 225 8.52 0.64 10.97
C ASP A 225 9.95 0.92 10.52
N PHE A 226 10.50 2.06 10.96
CA PHE A 226 11.93 2.32 10.86
C PHE A 226 12.78 1.25 11.55
N ILE A 227 12.22 0.52 12.51
CA ILE A 227 12.78 -0.76 13.00
C ILE A 227 12.17 -1.84 12.12
N ARG A 228 12.93 -2.26 11.10
CA ARG A 228 12.54 -3.36 10.22
C ARG A 228 12.68 -4.67 10.97
N GLU A 229 13.83 -4.90 11.59
CA GLU A 229 14.08 -6.11 12.35
C GLU A 229 14.76 -5.76 13.67
N LEU A 230 14.33 -6.42 14.73
CA LEU A 230 14.94 -6.36 16.05
C LEU A 230 14.54 -7.61 16.80
N TYR A 231 15.36 -8.64 16.74
CA TYR A 231 15.08 -9.92 17.38
C TYR A 231 16.33 -10.53 17.98
N ALA A 232 16.11 -11.42 18.94
CA ALA A 232 17.14 -12.25 19.50
C ALA A 232 16.74 -13.72 19.30
N GLY A 233 17.71 -14.53 18.90
CA GLY A 233 17.53 -15.94 18.63
C GLY A 233 18.56 -16.78 19.34
N GLY A 234 18.22 -18.02 19.63
CA GLY A 234 19.20 -18.98 20.13
C GLY A 234 18.76 -20.42 19.99
N ASP A 235 19.75 -21.30 19.95
CA ASP A 235 19.56 -22.74 19.89
C ASP A 235 19.83 -23.39 21.24
N ILE A 236 19.06 -24.43 21.55
CA ILE A 236 19.27 -25.31 22.69
C ILE A 236 19.49 -26.71 22.12
N ASP A 237 20.68 -27.25 22.32
CA ASP A 237 21.03 -28.59 21.90
C ASP A 237 20.74 -29.58 23.04
N PHE A 238 20.04 -30.66 22.71
CA PHE A 238 19.75 -31.74 23.66
C PHE A 238 20.75 -32.89 23.49
N ASP A 239 21.01 -33.61 24.59
CA ASP A 239 21.94 -34.75 24.61
C ASP A 239 21.58 -35.87 23.61
N ASN A 240 20.32 -35.93 23.17
CA ASN A 240 19.83 -36.89 22.18
C ASN A 240 20.02 -36.42 20.72
N GLY A 241 20.79 -35.35 20.50
CA GLY A 241 21.08 -34.79 19.17
C GLY A 241 19.95 -33.98 18.56
N ARG A 242 18.89 -33.68 19.32
CA ARG A 242 17.80 -32.80 18.90
C ARG A 242 18.14 -31.35 19.21
N GLN A 243 17.49 -30.43 18.51
CA GLN A 243 17.72 -28.99 18.67
C GLN A 243 16.39 -28.25 18.79
N LEU A 244 16.33 -27.27 19.69
CA LEU A 244 15.22 -26.31 19.78
C LEU A 244 15.75 -24.91 19.48
N ASN A 245 15.35 -24.36 18.34
CA ASN A 245 15.58 -22.96 18.00
C ASN A 245 14.44 -22.10 18.53
N ILE A 246 14.76 -20.99 19.18
CA ILE A 246 13.79 -20.01 19.68
C ILE A 246 14.23 -18.63 19.24
N THR A 247 13.35 -17.91 18.56
CA THR A 247 13.58 -16.51 18.17
C THR A 247 12.41 -15.64 18.58
N PHE A 248 12.72 -14.50 19.21
CA PHE A 248 11.72 -13.54 19.65
C PHE A 248 12.11 -12.11 19.27
N GLY A 249 11.16 -11.39 18.70
CA GLY A 249 11.31 -9.97 18.41
C GLY A 249 10.51 -9.55 17.18
N LYS A 250 10.82 -8.35 16.68
CA LYS A 250 10.26 -7.84 15.43
C LYS A 250 11.05 -8.46 14.27
N GLN A 251 10.41 -9.34 13.50
CA GLN A 251 11.09 -10.12 12.46
C GLN A 251 10.18 -10.34 11.25
N GLN A 252 10.77 -10.79 10.14
CA GLN A 252 10.07 -11.25 8.95
C GLN A 252 10.30 -12.75 8.81
N VAL A 253 9.23 -13.54 8.75
CA VAL A 253 9.32 -15.00 8.68
C VAL A 253 8.84 -15.45 7.32
N ILE A 254 9.69 -16.15 6.59
CA ILE A 254 9.31 -16.78 5.32
C ILE A 254 8.74 -18.15 5.65
N TRP A 255 7.42 -18.27 5.64
CA TRP A 255 6.74 -19.53 5.90
C TRP A 255 6.43 -20.27 4.59
N GLY A 256 7.12 -21.39 4.36
CA GLY A 256 6.97 -22.24 3.17
C GLY A 256 8.14 -22.13 2.18
N ARG A 257 8.52 -23.27 1.57
CA ARG A 257 9.55 -23.34 0.52
C ARG A 257 8.98 -22.83 -0.81
N THR A 258 9.27 -21.58 -1.20
CA THR A 258 9.61 -21.16 -2.58
C THR A 258 9.92 -19.66 -2.63
N ASP A 259 11.07 -19.30 -3.20
CA ASP A 259 11.70 -17.97 -3.24
C ASP A 259 10.99 -16.94 -4.17
N LEU A 260 10.24 -17.40 -5.20
CA LEU A 260 9.70 -16.48 -6.23
C LEU A 260 8.20 -16.17 -6.12
N PHE A 261 7.41 -17.01 -5.44
CA PHE A 261 5.97 -16.81 -5.30
C PHE A 261 5.53 -17.03 -3.85
N ARG A 262 4.75 -16.11 -3.31
CA ARG A 262 4.07 -16.28 -2.02
C ARG A 262 2.90 -17.25 -2.21
N VAL A 263 3.15 -18.55 -2.09
CA VAL A 263 2.07 -19.56 -2.15
C VAL A 263 1.47 -19.82 -0.76
N LEU A 264 2.31 -19.81 0.29
CA LEU A 264 1.91 -20.16 1.67
C LEU A 264 2.32 -19.11 2.72
N ASP A 265 3.15 -18.14 2.35
CA ASP A 265 3.58 -17.06 3.26
C ASP A 265 2.45 -16.02 3.38
N VAL A 266 1.62 -16.16 4.42
CA VAL A 266 0.50 -15.25 4.74
C VAL A 266 0.74 -14.47 6.05
N ILE A 267 1.84 -14.73 6.75
CA ILE A 267 2.05 -14.23 8.12
C ILE A 267 2.38 -12.73 8.11
N ASN A 268 3.39 -12.33 7.33
CA ASN A 268 3.76 -10.93 7.24
C ASN A 268 2.86 -10.18 6.22
N PRO A 269 2.17 -9.09 6.62
CA PRO A 269 1.41 -8.26 5.68
C PRO A 269 2.36 -7.55 4.71
N VAL A 270 1.83 -7.03 3.61
CA VAL A 270 2.64 -6.40 2.55
C VAL A 270 2.24 -4.95 2.33
N ASP A 271 3.24 -4.11 2.11
CA ASP A 271 3.09 -2.72 1.70
C ASP A 271 3.21 -2.56 0.19
N TYR A 272 2.07 -2.64 -0.50
CA TYR A 272 1.96 -2.41 -1.95
C TYR A 272 2.01 -0.92 -2.30
N SER A 273 1.95 0.01 -1.33
CA SER A 273 1.98 1.44 -1.63
C SER A 273 3.38 1.96 -2.00
N ARG A 274 4.42 1.12 -1.87
CA ARG A 274 5.79 1.48 -2.27
C ARG A 274 5.90 1.56 -3.78
N ASN A 275 5.84 0.42 -4.47
CA ASN A 275 5.89 0.31 -5.93
C ASN A 275 5.07 -0.91 -6.41
N ASN A 276 3.89 -1.13 -5.84
CA ASN A 276 3.03 -2.27 -6.17
C ASN A 276 3.81 -3.61 -6.03
N ILE A 277 3.80 -4.46 -7.07
CA ILE A 277 4.44 -5.78 -7.11
C ILE A 277 5.90 -5.75 -7.60
N TYR A 278 6.49 -4.58 -7.86
CA TYR A 278 7.80 -4.49 -8.51
C TYR A 278 8.98 -4.40 -7.54
N ASP A 279 8.74 -4.05 -6.28
CA ASP A 279 9.77 -4.06 -5.24
C ASP A 279 10.00 -5.49 -4.73
N GLU A 280 11.21 -5.76 -4.23
CA GLU A 280 11.57 -7.06 -3.68
C GLU A 280 10.76 -7.39 -2.42
N LEU A 281 10.44 -8.68 -2.24
CA LEU A 281 9.56 -9.13 -1.15
C LEU A 281 10.13 -8.80 0.25
N GLU A 282 11.45 -8.80 0.40
CA GLU A 282 12.15 -8.40 1.63
C GLU A 282 11.94 -6.93 2.02
N ASP A 283 11.61 -6.07 1.04
CA ASP A 283 11.43 -4.64 1.25
C ASP A 283 9.98 -4.23 1.49
N ILE A 284 9.03 -4.96 0.91
CA ILE A 284 7.60 -4.66 1.02
C ILE A 284 6.91 -5.42 2.16
N ARG A 285 7.49 -6.52 2.66
CA ARG A 285 6.95 -7.23 3.81
C ARG A 285 7.02 -6.34 5.04
N ILE A 286 5.95 -6.32 5.80
CA ILE A 286 5.84 -5.57 7.04
C ILE A 286 6.27 -6.50 8.19
N PRO A 287 7.27 -6.11 8.99
CA PRO A 287 7.76 -6.95 10.06
C PRO A 287 6.82 -6.88 11.26
N LEU A 288 6.68 -8.00 11.95
CA LEU A 288 5.78 -8.14 13.10
C LEU A 288 6.56 -8.63 14.31
N TRP A 289 6.09 -8.26 15.50
CA TRP A 289 6.53 -8.88 16.75
C TRP A 289 6.01 -10.32 16.81
N MET A 290 6.94 -11.27 16.81
CA MET A 290 6.63 -12.70 16.75
C MET A 290 7.58 -13.53 17.62
N LEU A 291 7.05 -14.59 18.20
CA LEU A 291 7.80 -15.71 18.74
C LEU A 291 7.79 -16.84 17.70
N THR A 292 8.96 -17.32 17.32
CA THR A 292 9.13 -18.50 16.49
C THR A 292 9.89 -19.56 17.27
N THR A 293 9.40 -20.80 17.21
CA THR A 293 10.08 -21.94 17.81
C THR A 293 10.13 -23.07 16.81
N GLU A 294 11.31 -23.61 16.56
CA GLU A 294 11.52 -24.76 15.67
C GLU A 294 12.18 -25.89 16.46
N TYR A 295 11.46 -26.99 16.63
CA TYR A 295 11.99 -28.20 17.26
C TYR A 295 12.40 -29.19 16.18
N ARG A 296 13.71 -29.36 16.03
CA ARG A 296 14.33 -30.29 15.08
C ARG A 296 14.57 -31.62 15.75
N MET A 297 13.76 -32.61 15.40
CA MET A 297 13.84 -33.96 15.96
C MET A 297 14.79 -34.85 15.16
N GLY A 298 15.06 -34.51 13.89
CA GLY A 298 15.84 -35.33 12.97
C GLY A 298 15.13 -36.63 12.60
N ALA A 299 15.90 -37.67 12.27
CA ALA A 299 15.34 -38.97 11.93
C ALA A 299 14.67 -39.62 13.15
N THR A 300 13.43 -40.08 12.95
CA THR A 300 12.67 -40.87 13.91
C THR A 300 12.47 -42.29 13.36
N ASP A 301 11.97 -43.22 14.19
CA ASP A 301 11.73 -44.61 13.76
C ASP A 301 10.79 -44.72 12.54
N THR A 302 9.97 -43.70 12.29
CA THR A 302 8.95 -43.68 11.22
C THR A 302 9.18 -42.63 10.14
N LEU A 303 9.99 -41.60 10.38
CA LEU A 303 10.22 -40.47 9.47
C LEU A 303 11.71 -40.21 9.34
N GLU A 304 12.20 -40.05 8.12
CA GLU A 304 13.62 -39.76 7.85
C GLU A 304 14.05 -38.37 8.36
N ASP A 305 13.11 -37.43 8.47
CA ASP A 305 13.31 -36.11 9.08
C ASP A 305 11.98 -35.58 9.64
N ALA A 306 11.97 -35.17 10.90
CA ALA A 306 10.82 -34.64 11.58
C ALA A 306 11.16 -33.30 12.25
N ASN A 307 10.46 -32.24 11.84
CA ASN A 307 10.62 -30.89 12.38
C ASN A 307 9.24 -30.32 12.75
N LEU A 308 9.13 -29.70 13.91
CA LEU A 308 7.91 -29.01 14.37
C LEU A 308 8.19 -27.51 14.46
N GLN A 309 7.41 -26.70 13.75
CA GLN A 309 7.52 -25.25 13.82
C GLN A 309 6.25 -24.65 14.40
N LEU A 310 6.41 -23.73 15.35
CA LEU A 310 5.35 -22.90 15.89
C LEU A 310 5.71 -21.43 15.69
N VAL A 311 4.74 -20.66 15.20
CA VAL A 311 4.85 -19.21 15.01
C VAL A 311 3.69 -18.57 15.76
N TRP A 312 4.00 -17.63 16.64
CA TRP A 312 3.02 -16.87 17.38
C TRP A 312 3.25 -15.37 17.16
N VAL A 313 2.28 -14.74 16.49
CA VAL A 313 2.26 -13.29 16.29
C VAL A 313 1.68 -12.63 17.53
N VAL A 314 2.52 -11.88 18.24
CA VAL A 314 2.11 -11.11 19.44
C VAL A 314 1.79 -9.65 19.11
N ASP A 315 2.08 -9.22 17.88
CA ASP A 315 1.79 -7.88 17.41
C ASP A 315 0.28 -7.67 17.17
N LYS A 316 -0.16 -6.42 17.21
CA LYS A 316 -1.55 -6.09 16.83
C LYS A 316 -1.76 -6.39 15.36
N PHE A 317 -2.96 -6.90 15.02
CA PHE A 317 -3.36 -7.14 13.64
C PHE A 317 -3.04 -5.94 12.76
N ARG A 318 -2.49 -6.23 11.57
CA ARG A 318 -2.11 -5.22 10.60
C ARG A 318 -2.51 -5.69 9.21
N PRO A 319 -3.40 -4.97 8.50
CA PRO A 319 -3.71 -5.29 7.13
C PRO A 319 -2.54 -4.94 6.20
N SER A 320 -2.49 -5.58 5.04
CA SER A 320 -1.63 -5.14 3.94
C SER A 320 -2.00 -3.72 3.51
N ASN A 321 -1.01 -2.88 3.23
CA ASN A 321 -1.23 -1.52 2.75
C ASN A 321 -1.35 -1.53 1.23
N ILE A 322 -2.51 -1.16 0.70
CA ILE A 322 -2.77 -1.11 -0.75
C ILE A 322 -2.50 0.27 -1.38
N GLY A 323 -2.07 1.24 -0.57
CA GLY A 323 -1.98 2.65 -0.94
C GLY A 323 -3.34 3.35 -0.82
N GLN A 324 -3.34 4.62 -0.44
CA GLN A 324 -4.56 5.42 -0.40
C GLN A 324 -4.82 6.08 -1.77
N GLY A 325 -6.03 6.61 -1.96
CA GLY A 325 -6.33 7.38 -3.17
C GLY A 325 -5.37 8.56 -3.34
N GLY A 326 -4.76 8.67 -4.53
CA GLY A 326 -3.70 9.65 -4.84
C GLY A 326 -2.28 9.25 -4.45
N THR A 327 -2.05 8.01 -3.97
CA THR A 327 -0.69 7.47 -3.82
C THR A 327 -0.15 6.96 -5.16
N PRO A 328 1.10 7.30 -5.53
CA PRO A 328 1.70 6.75 -6.75
C PRO A 328 1.91 5.24 -6.65
N ASN A 329 1.82 4.57 -7.80
CA ASN A 329 2.02 3.12 -7.91
C ASN A 329 1.08 2.29 -7.00
N ALA A 330 -0.07 2.82 -6.59
CA ALA A 330 -1.07 2.04 -5.84
C ALA A 330 -1.59 0.84 -6.67
N ILE A 331 -1.92 -0.25 -6.00
CA ILE A 331 -2.36 -1.49 -6.67
C ILE A 331 -3.77 -1.32 -7.25
N LEU A 332 -3.87 -1.34 -8.59
CA LEU A 332 -5.13 -1.33 -9.35
C LEU A 332 -6.14 -0.24 -8.92
N ASP A 333 -5.64 0.90 -8.44
CA ASP A 333 -6.46 1.99 -7.90
C ASP A 333 -7.40 1.59 -6.75
N ALA A 334 -7.12 0.47 -6.07
CA ALA A 334 -7.99 -0.10 -5.03
C ALA A 334 -8.18 0.87 -3.85
N GLY A 335 -7.12 1.58 -3.46
CA GLY A 335 -7.20 2.63 -2.45
C GLY A 335 -8.17 3.76 -2.82
N SER A 336 -8.13 4.21 -4.07
CA SER A 336 -9.05 5.22 -4.60
C SER A 336 -10.49 4.70 -4.62
N PHE A 337 -10.71 3.44 -5.01
CA PHE A 337 -12.04 2.84 -4.95
C PHE A 337 -12.60 2.85 -3.53
N PHE A 338 -11.86 2.37 -2.54
CA PHE A 338 -12.34 2.34 -1.16
C PHE A 338 -12.57 3.74 -0.59
N ARG A 339 -11.66 4.69 -0.87
CA ARG A 339 -11.79 6.08 -0.45
C ARG A 339 -13.01 6.74 -1.09
N GLY A 340 -13.19 6.59 -2.40
CA GLY A 340 -14.33 7.15 -3.13
C GLY A 340 -15.66 6.55 -2.69
N MET A 341 -15.72 5.23 -2.47
CA MET A 341 -16.92 4.58 -1.92
C MET A 341 -17.22 5.02 -0.49
N ASN A 342 -16.23 5.22 0.37
CA ASN A 342 -16.46 5.78 1.70
C ASN A 342 -16.92 7.25 1.60
N ASN A 343 -16.35 8.05 0.68
CA ASN A 343 -16.78 9.42 0.42
C ASN A 343 -18.25 9.49 -0.04
N CYS A 344 -18.65 8.63 -0.98
CA CYS A 344 -20.03 8.50 -1.43
C CYS A 344 -20.98 8.15 -0.27
N TRP A 345 -20.54 7.31 0.67
CA TRP A 345 -21.35 6.99 1.84
C TRP A 345 -21.46 8.16 2.83
N GLU A 346 -20.34 8.81 3.15
CA GLU A 346 -20.28 9.87 4.16
C GLU A 346 -20.88 11.19 3.68
N ASN A 347 -20.57 11.58 2.45
CA ASN A 347 -20.86 12.92 1.93
C ASN A 347 -21.75 12.90 0.67
N GLY A 348 -22.11 11.72 0.16
CA GLY A 348 -22.78 11.57 -1.13
C GLY A 348 -21.81 11.74 -2.30
N CYS A 349 -22.23 11.41 -3.51
CA CYS A 349 -21.45 11.63 -4.73
C CYS A 349 -22.32 11.57 -6.00
N THR A 350 -21.75 12.01 -7.12
CA THR A 350 -22.32 11.75 -8.45
C THR A 350 -21.70 10.50 -9.05
N VAL A 351 -22.52 9.66 -9.66
CA VAL A 351 -22.12 8.41 -10.32
C VAL A 351 -22.46 8.47 -11.81
N ALA A 352 -21.47 8.22 -12.66
CA ALA A 352 -21.59 8.17 -14.12
C ALA A 352 -22.49 7.01 -14.56
N ASN A 353 -23.28 7.25 -15.62
CA ASN A 353 -24.09 6.25 -16.33
C ASN A 353 -24.95 5.31 -15.45
N PHE A 354 -25.40 5.75 -14.27
CA PHE A 354 -26.09 4.88 -13.33
C PHE A 354 -27.57 4.67 -13.69
N ALA A 355 -28.35 5.75 -13.71
CA ALA A 355 -29.80 5.65 -13.95
C ALA A 355 -30.08 5.24 -15.38
N GLY A 356 -30.90 4.20 -15.55
CA GLY A 356 -31.21 3.62 -16.86
C GLY A 356 -29.98 3.08 -17.62
N GLY A 357 -28.84 2.90 -16.93
CA GLY A 357 -27.57 2.49 -17.54
C GLY A 357 -26.90 3.56 -18.39
N GLY A 358 -27.29 4.84 -18.29
CA GLY A 358 -26.70 5.87 -19.13
C GLY A 358 -26.81 7.32 -18.64
N VAL A 359 -27.37 7.56 -17.45
CA VAL A 359 -27.57 8.91 -16.91
C VAL A 359 -26.77 9.08 -15.63
N ALA A 360 -25.93 10.13 -15.58
CA ALA A 360 -25.19 10.47 -14.37
C ALA A 360 -26.17 10.87 -13.26
N THR A 361 -26.00 10.32 -12.06
CA THR A 361 -27.00 10.41 -10.98
C THR A 361 -26.34 10.85 -9.68
N ASP A 362 -26.97 11.79 -8.99
CA ASP A 362 -26.51 12.23 -7.68
C ASP A 362 -27.08 11.32 -6.58
N PHE A 363 -26.24 11.00 -5.60
CA PHE A 363 -26.62 10.28 -4.40
C PHE A 363 -26.22 11.07 -3.17
N GLY A 364 -27.15 11.25 -2.24
CA GLY A 364 -26.86 11.83 -0.94
C GLY A 364 -26.16 10.84 0.01
N PRO A 365 -25.73 11.33 1.18
CA PRO A 365 -25.12 10.51 2.22
C PRO A 365 -25.97 9.28 2.58
N GLY A 366 -25.30 8.14 2.81
CA GLY A 366 -25.92 6.89 3.27
C GLY A 366 -26.71 6.10 2.20
N GLN A 367 -26.70 6.52 0.94
CA GLN A 367 -27.43 5.84 -0.14
C GLN A 367 -26.59 4.78 -0.85
N ILE A 368 -25.34 5.12 -1.17
CA ILE A 368 -24.38 4.24 -1.83
C ILE A 368 -23.01 4.39 -1.17
N GLY A 369 -22.15 3.39 -1.32
CA GLY A 369 -20.79 3.44 -0.80
C GLY A 369 -20.48 2.37 0.24
N ILE A 370 -19.38 2.57 0.96
CA ILE A 370 -18.93 1.67 2.03
C ILE A 370 -19.15 2.36 3.36
N ARG A 371 -20.03 1.77 4.19
CA ARG A 371 -20.42 2.35 5.49
C ARG A 371 -19.33 2.28 6.55
N LYS A 372 -18.60 1.17 6.59
CA LYS A 372 -17.62 0.88 7.64
C LYS A 372 -16.62 -0.16 7.15
N ALA A 373 -15.33 0.12 7.34
CA ALA A 373 -14.30 -0.91 7.33
C ALA A 373 -14.23 -1.53 8.74
N VAL A 374 -14.33 -2.86 8.82
CA VAL A 374 -14.19 -3.59 10.09
C VAL A 374 -12.80 -4.21 10.12
N LEU A 375 -11.93 -3.68 10.96
CA LEU A 375 -10.65 -4.30 11.27
C LEU A 375 -10.83 -5.22 12.49
N PRO A 376 -10.28 -6.45 12.47
CA PRO A 376 -10.24 -7.31 13.65
C PRO A 376 -9.58 -6.58 14.82
N GLU A 377 -10.23 -6.58 15.98
CA GLU A 377 -9.70 -5.88 17.16
C GLU A 377 -8.47 -6.60 17.74
N HIS A 378 -8.42 -7.94 17.69
CA HIS A 378 -7.27 -8.80 18.01
C HIS A 378 -7.47 -10.23 17.46
N SER A 379 -6.37 -10.95 17.21
CA SER A 379 -6.30 -12.43 17.19
C SER A 379 -5.42 -12.88 18.34
#